data_AF-A0A1H5QBK3-F1
#
_entry.id   AF-A0A1H5QBK3-F1
#
_cell.length_a   1.000
_cell.length_b   1.000
_cell.length_c   1.000
_cell.angle_alpha   90.00
_cell.angle_beta   90.00
_cell.angle_gamma   90.00
#
_symmetry.space_group_name_H-M   'P 1'
#
loop_
_entity.id
_entity.type
_entity.pdbx_description
1 polymer ?
#
loop_
_entity_poly.entity_id
_entity_poly.type
_entity_poly.pdbx_seq_one_letter_code
_entity_poly.pdbx_strand_id
1 'polypeptide(L)' 'MNENPTPRLVANPNRIQVRTEADLRRGAPPAEPEVEAVPERL' A
#
# COMPACT_ATOMS: atom_id res chain seq x y z
N MET A 1 -31.30 24.72 8.52
CA MET A 1 -29.97 24.08 8.59
C MET A 1 -29.82 23.25 7.33
N ASN A 2 -28.78 23.49 6.52
CA ASN A 2 -28.48 22.72 5.32
C ASN A 2 -27.11 22.09 5.51
N GLU A 3 -27.08 20.90 6.11
CA GLU A 3 -25.84 20.17 6.30
C GLU A 3 -25.58 19.36 5.03
N ASN A 4 -24.50 19.70 4.32
CA ASN A 4 -24.02 18.91 3.21
C ASN A 4 -23.19 17.75 3.79
N PRO A 5 -23.69 16.50 3.80
CA PRO A 5 -22.99 15.42 4.49
C PRO A 5 -21.69 15.09 3.78
N THR A 6 -20.58 15.02 4.53
CA THR A 6 -19.29 14.58 4.00
C THR A 6 -19.36 13.09 3.64
N PRO A 7 -19.07 12.68 2.39
CA PRO A 7 -19.07 11.27 2.02
C PRO A 7 -17.97 10.52 2.78
N ARG A 8 -18.34 9.34 3.32
CA ARG A 8 -17.40 8.44 4.01
C ARG A 8 -17.10 7.23 3.13
N LEU A 9 -15.82 6.93 2.95
CA LEU A 9 -15.40 5.69 2.30
C LEU A 9 -15.61 4.53 3.26
N VAL A 10 -16.60 3.69 2.97
CA VAL A 10 -16.87 2.48 3.72
C VAL A 10 -16.29 1.30 2.95
N ALA A 11 -15.38 0.55 3.57
CA ALA A 11 -14.91 -0.70 3.00
C ALA A 11 -16.09 -1.68 2.95
N ASN A 12 -16.39 -2.22 1.77
CA ASN A 12 -17.41 -3.24 1.62
C ASN A 12 -16.78 -4.61 1.94
N PRO A 13 -17.15 -5.26 3.06
CA PRO A 13 -16.56 -6.54 3.46
C PRO A 13 -16.93 -7.69 2.51
N ASN A 14 -18.00 -7.54 1.73
CA ASN A 14 -18.45 -8.54 0.75
C ASN A 14 -17.80 -8.34 -0.63
N ARG A 15 -16.91 -7.34 -0.79
CA ARG A 15 -16.24 -7.07 -2.06
C ARG A 15 -15.01 -7.95 -2.19
N ILE A 16 -15.03 -8.87 -3.16
CA ILE A 16 -13.86 -9.65 -3.53
C ILE A 16 -12.84 -8.72 -4.23
N GLN A 17 -11.60 -8.72 -3.74
CA GLN A 17 -10.49 -8.02 -4.39
C GLN A 17 -9.80 -8.97 -5.36
N VAL A 18 -9.89 -8.69 -6.66
CA VAL A 18 -9.16 -9.42 -7.69
C VAL A 18 -7.77 -8.78 -7.82
N ARG A 19 -6.71 -9.57 -7.62
CA ARG A 19 -5.33 -9.12 -7.82
C ARG A 19 -4.92 -9.45 -9.25
N THR A 20 -4.34 -8.46 -9.93
CA THR A 20 -3.70 -8.66 -11.23
C THR A 20 -2.24 -9.08 -11.05
N GLU A 21 -1.64 -9.57 -12.14
CA GLU A 21 -0.22 -9.89 -12.15
C GLU A 21 0.66 -8.67 -11.82
N ALA A 22 0.22 -7.46 -12.22
CA ALA A 22 0.89 -6.21 -11.86
C ALA A 22 0.79 -5.91 -10.36
N ASP A 23 -0.32 -6.28 -9.70
CA ASP A 23 -0.49 -6.11 -8.24
C ASP A 23 0.40 -7.07 -7.46
N LEU A 24 0.63 -8.29 -7.98
CA LEU A 24 1.53 -9.26 -7.38
C LEU A 24 3.00 -8.79 -7.45
N ARG A 25 3.41 -8.23 -8.60
CA ARG A 25 4.73 -7.62 -8.76
C ARG A 25 4.95 -6.43 -7.83
N ARG A 26 3.88 -5.72 -7.45
CA ARG A 26 3.89 -4.54 -6.58
C ARG A 26 3.68 -4.87 -5.09
N GLY A 27 3.13 -6.05 -4.81
CA GLY A 27 2.76 -6.54 -3.48
C GLY A 27 3.82 -7.42 -2.82
N ALA A 28 4.94 -7.69 -3.50
CA ALA A 28 6.16 -7.90 -2.76
C ALA A 28 6.37 -6.62 -1.91
N PRO A 29 6.58 -6.71 -0.58
CA PRO A 29 7.13 -5.56 0.12
C PRO A 29 8.33 -5.07 -0.70
N PRO A 30 8.62 -3.75 -0.76
CA PRO A 30 9.89 -3.34 -1.35
C PRO A 30 10.93 -4.27 -0.72
N ALA A 31 11.64 -5.05 -1.55
CA ALA A 31 12.82 -5.73 -1.04
C ALA A 31 13.57 -4.62 -0.33
N GLU A 32 13.77 -4.76 0.99
CA GLU A 32 14.44 -3.73 1.76
C GLU A 32 15.64 -3.32 0.92
N PRO A 33 15.80 -2.03 0.57
CA PRO A 33 16.97 -1.64 -0.20
C PRO A 33 18.13 -2.23 0.57
N GLU A 34 18.89 -3.13 -0.06
CA GLU A 34 20.13 -3.64 0.53
C GLU A 34 20.94 -2.39 0.81
N VAL A 35 20.93 -1.94 2.06
CA VAL A 35 21.75 -0.82 2.50
C VAL A 35 23.14 -1.41 2.43
N GLU A 36 23.83 -1.12 1.32
CA GLU A 36 25.24 -1.39 1.16
C GLU A 36 25.91 -0.77 2.39
N ALA A 37 26.32 -1.63 3.32
CA ALA A 37 27.00 -1.21 4.52
C ALA A 37 28.35 -0.65 4.06
N VAL A 38 28.39 0.67 3.84
CA VAL A 38 29.64 1.37 3.62
C VAL A 38 30.46 1.15 4.88
N PRO A 39 31.60 0.43 4.83
CA PRO A 39 32.41 0.27 6.03
C PRO A 39 33.04 1.63 6.32
N GLU A 40 32.56 2.29 7.38
CA GLU A 40 33.25 3.42 7.98
C GLU A 40 34.61 2.89 8.48
N ARG A 41 35.68 3.21 7.74
CA ARG A 41 37.05 2.93 8.17
C ARG A 41 37.48 4.02 9.13
N LEU A 42 37.67 3.65 10.40
CA LEU A 42 38.46 4.37 11.38
C LEU A 42 39.46 3.42 12.03
#